data_AF-A0A9E4DL51-F1
#
_entry.id   AF-A0A9E4DL51-F1
#
_cell.length_a   1.000
_cell.length_b   1.000
_cell.length_c   1.000
_cell.angle_alpha   90.00
_cell.angle_beta   90.00
_cell.angle_gamma   90.00
#
_symmetry.space_group_name_H-M   'P 1'
#
loop_
_entity.id
_entity.type
_entity.pdbx_description
1 polymer ?
#
loop_
_entity_poly.entity_id
_entity_poly.type
_entity_poly.pdbx_seq_one_letter_code
_entity_poly.pdbx_strand_id
1 'polypeptide(L)'
;MKSKIISKAHGVEIRISEANAHADRLVAAFRECQQGTCSCPTQEYRKVDSMTIAQSHDGIVLSVEAKADEQIDVAEIERCLEHTKKRVT
;
A
#
# COMPACT_ATOMS: atom_id res chain seq x y z
N MET A 1 14.18 -2.04 -1.78
CA MET A 1 12.81 -1.50 -1.85
C MET A 1 12.76 -0.15 -1.17
N LYS A 2 12.48 0.89 -1.95
CA LYS A 2 12.18 2.23 -1.44
C LYS A 2 10.71 2.52 -1.68
N SER A 3 10.01 3.02 -0.66
CA SER A 3 8.63 3.47 -0.76
C SER A 3 8.56 4.97 -0.53
N LYS A 4 7.77 5.68 -1.35
CA LYS A 4 7.44 7.08 -1.19
C LYS A 4 5.93 7.20 -1.04
N ILE A 5 5.47 7.78 0.06
CA ILE A 5 4.05 8.03 0.31
C ILE A 5 3.77 9.51 0.02
N ILE A 6 2.69 9.76 -0.71
CA ILE A 6 2.24 11.08 -1.12
C ILE A 6 0.81 11.22 -0.62
N SER A 7 0.60 12.05 0.41
CA SER A 7 -0.75 12.36 0.91
C SER A 7 -1.54 13.16 -0.12
N LYS A 8 -2.80 12.78 -0.32
CA LYS A 8 -3.77 13.46 -1.16
C LYS A 8 -4.97 13.89 -0.31
N ALA A 9 -5.82 14.76 -0.86
CA ALA A 9 -7.00 15.27 -0.15
C ALA A 9 -7.96 14.16 0.35
N HIS A 10 -8.06 13.05 -0.40
CA HIS A 10 -8.97 11.94 -0.10
C HIS A 10 -8.25 10.60 0.04
N GLY A 11 -6.97 10.58 0.44
CA GLY A 11 -6.23 9.33 0.60
C GLY A 11 -4.72 9.49 0.42
N VAL A 12 -4.07 8.44 -0.07
CA VAL A 12 -2.62 8.41 -0.26
C VAL A 12 -2.23 7.70 -1.56
N GLU A 13 -1.13 8.15 -2.16
CA GLU A 13 -0.47 7.43 -3.24
C GLU A 13 0.88 6.91 -2.75
N ILE A 14 1.11 5.62 -2.92
CA ILE A 14 2.34 4.94 -2.49
C ILE A 14 3.08 4.51 -3.74
N ARG A 15 4.32 4.97 -3.91
CA ARG A 15 5.20 4.57 -5.00
C ARG A 15 6.31 3.71 -4.45
N ILE A 16 6.46 2.50 -4.99
CA ILE A 16 7.47 1.54 -4.57
C ILE A 16 8.42 1.33 -5.73
N SER A 17 9.67 1.71 -5.54
CA SER A 17 10.77 1.54 -6.49
C SER A 17 11.72 0.43 -6.02
N GLU A 18 12.54 -0.07 -6.94
CA GLU A 18 13.53 -1.12 -6.67
C GLU A 18 12.87 -2.41 -6.12
N ALA A 19 11.72 -2.78 -6.70
CA ALA A 19 10.95 -3.97 -6.33
C ALA A 19 11.16 -5.14 -7.29
N ASN A 20 11.97 -5.00 -8.33
CA ASN A 20 11.93 -5.86 -9.53
C ASN A 20 12.08 -7.37 -9.25
N ALA A 21 12.92 -7.78 -8.29
CA ALA A 21 13.07 -9.21 -7.93
C ALA A 21 11.91 -9.79 -7.08
N HIS A 22 11.04 -8.92 -6.56
CA HIS A 22 9.94 -9.30 -5.66
C HIS A 22 8.60 -8.65 -6.05
N ALA A 23 8.52 -8.03 -7.24
CA ALA A 23 7.39 -7.18 -7.61
C ALA A 23 6.08 -7.97 -7.61
N ASP A 24 6.08 -9.19 -8.17
CA ASP A 24 4.89 -10.03 -8.23
C ASP A 24 4.42 -10.49 -6.84
N ARG A 25 5.36 -10.80 -5.93
CA ARG A 25 5.05 -11.15 -4.53
C ARG A 25 4.51 -9.95 -3.75
N LEU A 26 5.04 -8.76 -4.01
CA LEU A 26 4.55 -7.51 -3.42
C LEU A 26 3.14 -7.20 -3.93
N VAL A 27 2.90 -7.29 -5.24
CA VAL A 27 1.56 -7.11 -5.83
C VAL A 27 0.57 -8.12 -5.25
N ALA A 28 0.95 -9.38 -5.08
CA ALA A 28 0.10 -10.39 -4.44
C ALA A 28 -0.25 -10.00 -3.00
N ALA A 29 0.74 -9.61 -2.18
CA ALA A 29 0.52 -9.15 -0.81
C ALA A 29 -0.39 -7.91 -0.76
N PHE A 30 -0.24 -6.96 -1.69
CA PHE A 30 -1.09 -5.79 -1.76
C PHE A 30 -2.51 -6.13 -2.22
N ARG A 31 -2.71 -7.13 -3.09
CA ARG A 31 -4.05 -7.61 -3.44
C ARG A 31 -4.77 -8.22 -2.24
N GLU A 32 -4.07 -8.86 -1.31
CA GLU A 32 -4.65 -9.26 -0.02
C GLU A 32 -5.17 -8.04 0.76
N CYS A 33 -4.45 -6.91 0.75
CA CYS A 33 -4.92 -5.66 1.37
C CYS A 33 -6.21 -5.15 0.71
N GLN A 34 -6.30 -5.26 -0.62
CA GLN A 34 -7.50 -4.86 -1.36
C GLN A 34 -8.73 -5.70 -0.98
N GLN A 35 -8.51 -6.96 -0.65
CA GLN A 35 -9.57 -7.90 -0.25
C GLN A 35 -9.87 -7.84 1.25
N GLY A 36 -9.18 -6.97 2.01
CA GLY A 36 -9.33 -6.87 3.47
C GLY A 36 -8.73 -8.05 4.23
N THR A 37 -7.89 -8.88 3.59
CA THR A 37 -7.24 -10.05 4.18
C THR A 37 -5.77 -9.81 4.48
N CYS A 38 -5.26 -8.59 4.33
CA CYS A 38 -3.85 -8.34 4.58
C CYS A 38 -3.48 -8.59 6.04
N SER A 39 -2.26 -9.09 6.21
CA SER A 39 -1.66 -9.25 7.53
C SER A 39 -1.08 -7.95 8.09
N CYS A 40 -1.54 -6.78 7.62
CA CYS A 40 -1.00 -5.53 8.15
C CYS A 40 -1.37 -5.42 9.64
N PRO A 41 -0.42 -5.01 10.49
CA PRO A 41 -0.64 -4.91 11.94
C PRO A 41 -1.59 -3.76 12.31
N THR A 42 -2.11 -3.03 11.32
CA THR A 42 -2.88 -1.81 11.47
C THR A 42 -4.33 -2.07 11.08
N GLN A 43 -5.25 -1.30 11.64
CA GLN A 43 -6.66 -1.33 11.25
C GLN A 43 -7.00 -0.29 10.16
N GLU A 44 -5.97 0.32 9.58
CA GLU A 44 -6.09 1.45 8.65
C GLU A 44 -6.84 1.06 7.37
N TYR A 45 -6.80 -0.22 6.98
CA TYR A 45 -7.58 -0.77 5.87
C TYR A 45 -9.10 -0.56 6.03
N ARG A 46 -9.62 -0.38 7.26
CA ARG A 46 -11.05 -0.13 7.50
C ARG A 46 -11.51 1.20 6.95
N LYS A 47 -10.60 2.17 6.87
CA LYS A 47 -10.83 3.51 6.34
C LYS A 47 -10.68 3.58 4.83
N VAL A 48 -10.16 2.52 4.20
CA VAL A 48 -9.99 2.44 2.75
C VAL A 48 -11.35 2.20 2.10
N ASP A 49 -11.68 3.05 1.13
CA ASP A 49 -12.85 2.88 0.27
C ASP A 49 -12.47 2.11 -0.99
N SER A 50 -11.42 2.57 -1.66
CA SER A 50 -10.91 1.96 -2.88
C SER A 50 -9.39 1.84 -2.84
N MET A 51 -8.86 0.80 -3.47
CA MET A 51 -7.43 0.68 -3.70
C MET A 51 -7.16 0.16 -5.10
N THR A 52 -6.27 0.86 -5.82
CA THR A 52 -5.81 0.50 -7.16
C THR A 52 -4.32 0.22 -7.12
N ILE A 53 -3.91 -0.89 -7.75
CA ILE A 53 -2.51 -1.29 -7.86
C ILE A 53 -2.12 -1.27 -9.33
N ALA A 54 -1.13 -0.45 -9.68
CA ALA A 54 -0.55 -0.39 -11.01
C ALA A 54 0.92 -0.81 -10.95
N GLN A 55 1.30 -1.79 -11.77
CA GLN A 55 2.69 -2.21 -11.93
C GLN A 55 3.22 -1.63 -13.24
N SER A 56 4.40 -1.01 -13.19
CA SER A 56 5.10 -0.46 -14.34
C SER A 56 6.56 -0.91 -14.33
N HIS A 57 7.31 -0.53 -15.38
CA HIS A 57 8.75 -0.82 -15.45
C HIS A 57 9.54 -0.13 -14.32
N ASP A 58 9.04 1.00 -13.83
CA ASP A 58 9.69 1.81 -12.78
C ASP A 58 9.35 1.32 -11.35
N GLY A 59 8.40 0.38 -11.21
CA GLY A 59 8.01 -0.20 -9.93
C GLY A 59 6.51 -0.40 -9.78
N ILE A 60 6.01 -0.23 -8.56
CA ILE A 60 4.60 -0.43 -8.20
C ILE A 60 4.04 0.89 -7.68
N VAL A 61 2.86 1.26 -8.14
CA VAL A 61 2.08 2.40 -7.63
C VAL A 61 0.80 1.87 -7.03
N LEU A 62 0.55 2.21 -5.76
CA LEU A 62 -0.72 2.00 -5.10
C LEU A 62 -1.41 3.35 -4.93
N SER A 63 -2.67 3.42 -5.34
CA SER A 63 -3.55 4.54 -5.03
C SER A 63 -4.59 4.04 -4.06
N VAL A 64 -4.63 4.64 -2.87
CA VAL A 64 -5.54 4.30 -1.79
C VAL A 64 -6.44 5.50 -1.55
N GLU A 65 -7.74 5.30 -1.67
CA GLU A 65 -8.75 6.31 -1.36
C GLU A 65 -9.38 6.00 0.00
N ALA A 66 -9.55 7.03 0.80
CA ALA A 66 -10.23 6.96 2.07
C ALA A 66 -11.76 7.02 1.85
N LYS A 67 -12.50 6.41 2.76
CA LYS A 67 -13.95 6.63 2.89
C LYS A 67 -14.25 8.10 3.15
N ALA A 68 -15.46 8.51 2.82
CA ALA A 68 -15.94 9.86 3.14
C ALA A 68 -15.70 10.16 4.62
N ASP A 69 -15.16 11.35 4.90
CA ASP A 69 -14.82 11.87 6.23
C ASP A 69 -13.74 11.10 7.01
N GLU A 70 -13.09 10.12 6.39
CA GLU A 70 -11.95 9.40 6.97
C GLU A 70 -10.61 9.93 6.41
N GLN A 71 -9.57 9.87 7.25
CA GLN A 71 -8.21 10.17 6.83
C GLN A 71 -7.30 8.96 7.05
N ILE A 72 -6.53 8.66 6.01
CA ILE A 72 -5.49 7.64 6.07
C ILE A 72 -4.29 8.21 6.83
N ASP A 73 -3.94 7.56 7.93
CA ASP A 73 -2.74 7.82 8.69
C ASP A 73 -1.52 7.25 7.96
N VAL A 74 -0.67 8.15 7.50
CA VAL A 74 0.56 7.81 6.78
C VAL A 74 1.49 6.94 7.64
N ALA A 75 1.56 7.15 8.96
CA ALA A 75 2.43 6.36 9.83
C ALA A 75 1.99 4.89 9.91
N GLU A 76 0.67 4.64 9.86
CA GLU A 76 0.12 3.28 9.82
C GLU A 76 0.37 2.62 8.46
N ILE A 77 0.33 3.38 7.36
CA ILE A 77 0.73 2.90 6.03
C ILE A 77 2.22 2.55 6.00
N GLU A 78 3.10 3.39 6.58
CA GLU A 78 4.54 3.10 6.68
C GLU A 78 4.79 1.80 7.45
N ARG A 79 4.11 1.59 8.57
CA ARG A 79 4.18 0.34 9.35
C ARG A 79 3.74 -0.88 8.55
N CYS A 80 2.63 -0.77 7.82
CA CYS A 80 2.10 -1.83 6.96
C CYS A 80 3.08 -2.17 5.82
N LEU A 81 3.69 -1.16 5.20
CA LEU A 81 4.70 -1.34 4.15
C LEU A 81 5.98 -2.00 4.68
N GLU A 82 6.48 -1.59 5.84
CA GLU A 82 7.66 -2.20 6.46
C GLU A 82 7.40 -3.64 6.90
N HIS A 83 6.19 -3.95 7.39
CA HIS A 83 5.79 -5.33 7.67
C HIS A 83 5.77 -6.19 6.39
N THR A 84 5.15 -5.67 5.33
CA THR A 84 5.06 -6.37 4.04
C THR A 84 6.44 -6.59 3.43
N LYS A 85 7.34 -5.61 3.52
CA LYS A 85 8.73 -5.72 3.11
C LYS A 85 9.41 -6.91 3.79
N LYS A 86 9.40 -6.96 5.13
CA LYS A 86 10.00 -8.06 5.92
C LYS A 86 9.41 -9.44 5.60
N ARG A 87 8.17 -9.52 5.11
CA ARG A 87 7.50 -10.76 4.74
C ARG A 87 7.89 -11.25 3.34
N VAL A 88 8.27 -10.34 2.45
CA VAL A 88 8.45 -10.60 1.02
C VAL A 88 9.93 -10.61 0.58
N THR A 89 10.81 -9.93 1.31
CA THR A 89 12.29 -10.05 1.21
C THR A 89 12.82 -11.05 2.20
#